data_AF-A0A3B4GT49-F1
#
_entry.id   AF-A0A3B4GT49-F1
#
_cell.length_a   1.000
_cell.length_b   1.000
_cell.length_c   1.000
_cell.angle_alpha   90.00
_cell.angle_beta   90.00
_cell.angle_gamma   90.00
#
_symmetry.space_group_name_H-M   'P 1'
#
loop_
_entity.id
_entity.type
_entity.pdbx_description
1 polymer ?
#
loop_
_entity_poly.entity_id
_entity_poly.type
_entity_poly.pdbx_seq_one_letter_code
_entity_poly.pdbx_strand_id
1 'polypeptide(L)'
;KKRRVQSVPLGSVTIGPQSWREGTVRSIRRAERLVRQTRAGQPAACSQPRSGSSSAAAGVSLKRSDDIELFLKFPGGSQRTPVAPFPPSSLREQCAGASVAVVADYMRRVREVEVQLRRQAGRVTEEGVKLERERGHLERMLRSLRTNLTINQKSSEGRTRRPSTTETASLHNTENAEILLYLVLKMLNRGEALGESSRQLLDCASERARVLELLPLSGSAGGHDSAPQTFIKTDPISPFTPECKKASESSSLRVNQSQLLRETIRRTLTSAISRQKAAHCAVNDGLVKKIAETVTLQQNLALTSAATRQAMFRKQREINCIRHSHGRAQGPEYSGDLLSREKLNRPLVKVYQRHPGTQLPEAAQLIQSGAALRRCLKSSEGELGKLEHTCLQLLDDLQGKRAAAQVDAAVVRMRRQQVDKRAMPAFLQQGAL
;
A
#
# COMPACT_ATOMS: atom_id res chain seq x y z
N LYS A 1 16.80 -23.66 -4.66
CA LYS A 1 17.10 -22.61 -3.64
C LYS A 1 15.79 -21.96 -3.19
N LYS A 2 15.38 -22.07 -1.91
CA LYS A 2 14.23 -21.30 -1.37
C LYS A 2 14.66 -19.83 -1.25
N ARG A 3 14.14 -18.90 -2.07
CA ARG A 3 14.23 -17.47 -1.74
C ARG A 3 13.42 -17.26 -0.45
N ARG A 4 14.07 -16.85 0.65
CA ARG A 4 13.32 -16.34 1.81
C ARG A 4 12.55 -15.13 1.30
N VAL A 5 11.23 -15.11 1.46
CA VAL A 5 10.46 -13.87 1.38
C VAL A 5 10.85 -13.09 2.63
N GLN A 6 11.88 -12.26 2.52
CA GLN A 6 12.14 -11.26 3.55
C GLN A 6 10.89 -10.40 3.64
N SER A 7 10.34 -10.27 4.84
CA SER A 7 9.35 -9.26 5.14
C SER A 7 10.05 -7.91 5.15
N VAL A 8 10.36 -7.39 3.95
CA VAL A 8 10.76 -6.00 3.75
C VAL A 8 9.72 -5.16 4.50
N PRO A 9 10.10 -4.39 5.53
CA PRO A 9 9.16 -3.53 6.22
C PRO A 9 8.47 -2.66 5.18
N LEU A 10 7.16 -2.42 5.33
CA LEU A 10 6.51 -1.35 4.57
C LEU A 10 7.14 -0.04 5.05
N GLY A 11 8.25 0.32 4.42
CA GLY A 11 9.15 1.38 4.86
C GLY A 11 8.34 2.63 5.10
N SER A 12 8.50 3.23 6.29
CA SER A 12 7.70 4.37 6.73
C SER A 12 7.70 5.42 5.63
N VAL A 13 6.53 5.59 4.99
CA VAL A 13 6.42 6.35 3.74
C VAL A 13 6.64 7.81 4.08
N THR A 14 7.90 8.25 4.00
CA THR A 14 8.36 9.53 4.50
C THR A 14 8.04 10.59 3.46
N ILE A 15 6.76 11.01 3.44
CA ILE A 15 6.19 11.94 2.47
C ILE A 15 6.73 13.36 2.72
N GLY A 16 7.97 13.60 2.28
CA GLY A 16 8.75 14.81 2.50
C GLY A 16 9.57 14.78 3.80
N PRO A 17 10.79 15.36 3.81
CA PRO A 17 11.67 15.37 4.98
C PRO A 17 11.15 16.23 6.13
N GLN A 18 11.69 16.02 7.34
CA GLN A 18 11.28 16.72 8.56
C GLN A 18 11.73 18.19 8.60
N SER A 19 12.83 18.51 7.91
CA SER A 19 13.39 19.86 7.74
C SER A 19 12.36 20.91 7.29
N TRP A 20 11.41 20.53 6.41
CA TRP A 20 10.33 21.38 5.89
C TRP A 20 9.40 21.97 6.98
N ARG A 21 9.31 21.29 8.13
CA ARG A 21 8.57 21.73 9.31
C ARG A 21 9.48 22.56 10.23
N GLU A 22 10.72 22.12 10.41
CA GLU A 22 11.67 22.70 11.37
C GLU A 22 12.18 24.08 11.00
N GLY A 23 12.33 24.41 9.72
CA GLY A 23 12.61 25.79 9.28
C GLY A 23 11.55 26.76 9.79
N THR A 24 10.32 26.59 9.32
CA THR A 24 9.17 27.45 9.64
C THR A 24 8.80 27.43 11.13
N VAL A 25 8.92 26.29 11.83
CA VAL A 25 8.74 26.25 13.30
C VAL A 25 9.82 27.05 14.03
N ARG A 26 11.05 27.14 13.51
CA ARG A 26 12.09 28.04 14.05
C ARG A 26 11.77 29.51 13.74
N SER A 27 11.23 29.86 12.57
CA SER A 27 10.73 31.21 12.25
C SER A 27 9.64 31.64 13.24
N ILE A 28 8.61 30.81 13.40
CA ILE A 28 7.50 30.99 14.36
C ILE A 28 8.05 31.20 15.78
N ARG A 29 8.91 30.30 16.28
CA ARG A 29 9.49 30.38 17.64
C ARG A 29 10.50 31.53 17.82
N ARG A 30 11.06 32.10 16.75
CA ARG A 30 11.85 33.34 16.80
C ARG A 30 10.92 34.53 16.99
N ALA A 31 9.90 34.66 16.15
CA ALA A 31 8.91 35.73 16.23
C ALA A 31 8.12 35.72 17.54
N GLU A 32 7.62 34.55 17.99
CA GLU A 32 6.96 34.41 19.30
C GLU A 32 7.83 34.91 20.46
N ARG A 33 9.14 34.68 20.42
CA ARG A 33 10.06 35.16 21.47
C ARG A 33 10.23 36.66 21.44
N LEU A 34 10.36 37.28 20.25
CA LEU A 34 10.40 38.75 20.13
C LEU A 34 9.07 39.38 20.59
N VAL A 35 7.93 38.82 20.17
CA VAL A 35 6.60 39.29 20.62
C VAL A 35 6.44 39.10 22.14
N ARG A 36 6.93 37.98 22.73
CA ARG A 36 6.95 37.80 24.19
C ARG A 36 7.90 38.78 24.87
N GLN A 37 9.06 39.11 24.30
CA GLN A 37 9.94 40.15 24.85
C GLN A 37 9.25 41.52 24.89
N THR A 38 8.36 41.83 23.93
CA THR A 38 7.48 43.03 23.97
C THR A 38 6.25 42.90 24.89
N ARG A 39 6.12 41.81 25.67
CA ARG A 39 4.97 41.50 26.54
C ARG A 39 5.32 40.97 27.94
N ALA A 40 6.54 40.49 28.18
CA ALA A 40 6.90 39.64 29.33
C ALA A 40 7.11 40.41 30.66
N GLY A 41 6.21 41.34 30.97
CA GLY A 41 6.19 42.02 32.26
C GLY A 41 5.57 41.21 33.41
N GLN A 42 4.91 40.07 33.13
CA GLN A 42 4.21 39.24 34.12
C GLN A 42 4.17 37.74 33.73
N PRO A 43 4.37 36.78 34.69
CA PRO A 43 4.31 35.33 34.48
C PRO A 43 3.04 34.65 35.04
N ALA A 44 2.95 33.31 34.97
CA ALA A 44 1.74 32.51 35.23
C ALA A 44 2.01 31.18 35.98
N ALA A 45 0.94 30.52 36.46
CA ALA A 45 0.90 29.14 36.98
C ALA A 45 -0.58 28.64 37.09
N CYS A 46 -0.96 27.36 37.19
CA CYS A 46 -0.42 26.04 36.75
C CYS A 46 -1.47 24.93 37.04
N SER A 47 -1.50 23.80 36.30
CA SER A 47 -1.83 22.43 36.82
C SER A 47 -1.91 21.37 35.69
N GLN A 48 -1.82 20.07 36.03
CA GLN A 48 -1.68 18.93 35.11
C GLN A 48 -2.34 17.64 35.69
N PRO A 49 -2.88 16.69 34.88
CA PRO A 49 -3.73 15.57 35.36
C PRO A 49 -3.02 14.20 35.54
N ARG A 50 -3.78 13.15 35.92
CA ARG A 50 -3.31 11.76 36.22
C ARG A 50 -4.14 10.64 35.51
N SER A 51 -3.81 9.35 35.73
CA SER A 51 -4.06 8.21 34.79
C SER A 51 -4.38 6.85 35.47
N GLY A 52 -5.00 5.88 34.76
CA GLY A 52 -5.40 4.54 35.29
C GLY A 52 -5.52 3.40 34.23
N SER A 53 -5.78 2.15 34.66
CA SER A 53 -5.62 0.86 33.89
C SER A 53 -6.19 -0.37 34.68
N SER A 54 -6.43 -1.62 34.20
CA SER A 54 -6.65 -2.27 32.87
C SER A 54 -6.81 -3.83 33.01
N SER A 55 -7.21 -4.57 31.94
CA SER A 55 -7.08 -6.06 31.74
C SER A 55 -8.07 -6.99 32.52
N ALA A 56 -8.27 -8.32 32.26
CA ALA A 56 -8.28 -9.19 31.03
C ALA A 56 -8.69 -10.69 31.32
N ALA A 57 -9.10 -11.46 30.28
CA ALA A 57 -9.01 -12.96 30.07
C ALA A 57 -9.76 -13.97 31.03
N ALA A 58 -9.91 -15.30 30.77
CA ALA A 58 -10.18 -16.16 29.58
C ALA A 58 -10.36 -17.70 29.93
N GLY A 59 -10.96 -18.56 29.08
CA GLY A 59 -10.76 -20.06 29.04
C GLY A 59 -11.96 -21.03 29.33
N VAL A 60 -11.84 -22.38 29.19
CA VAL A 60 -12.07 -23.23 27.97
C VAL A 60 -12.14 -24.78 28.26
N SER A 61 -12.72 -25.61 27.34
CA SER A 61 -12.59 -27.12 27.13
C SER A 61 -13.45 -28.16 27.92
N LEU A 62 -13.62 -29.48 27.58
CA LEU A 62 -13.67 -30.33 26.32
C LEU A 62 -13.63 -31.89 26.64
N LYS A 63 -14.33 -32.83 25.90
CA LYS A 63 -13.91 -34.27 25.60
C LYS A 63 -14.85 -35.19 24.73
N ARG A 64 -14.47 -36.49 24.52
CA ARG A 64 -14.88 -37.57 23.54
C ARG A 64 -14.58 -39.01 24.12
N SER A 65 -14.93 -40.22 23.60
CA SER A 65 -16.03 -40.85 22.78
C SER A 65 -15.71 -42.36 22.42
N ASP A 66 -16.33 -42.97 21.37
CA ASP A 66 -15.96 -44.24 20.60
C ASP A 66 -16.43 -45.63 21.19
N ASP A 67 -16.42 -46.84 20.57
CA ASP A 67 -15.74 -47.46 19.37
C ASP A 67 -16.54 -48.60 18.57
N ILE A 68 -16.07 -49.89 18.35
CA ILE A 68 -16.41 -50.77 17.15
C ILE A 68 -16.47 -52.36 17.32
N GLU A 69 -17.02 -53.15 16.34
CA GLU A 69 -16.55 -54.47 15.70
C GLU A 69 -17.62 -55.61 15.41
N LEU A 70 -17.30 -56.82 14.85
CA LEU A 70 -17.13 -57.28 13.42
C LEU A 70 -17.12 -58.87 13.26
N PHE A 71 -17.33 -59.53 12.08
CA PHE A 71 -16.67 -60.79 11.51
C PHE A 71 -17.31 -61.53 10.25
N LEU A 72 -16.76 -62.69 9.76
CA LEU A 72 -16.82 -63.27 8.37
C LEU A 72 -16.64 -64.85 8.19
N LYS A 73 -16.76 -65.39 6.93
CA LYS A 73 -16.24 -66.69 6.30
C LYS A 73 -17.21 -67.93 6.18
N PHE A 74 -17.09 -69.00 5.34
CA PHE A 74 -16.23 -69.48 4.18
C PHE A 74 -16.87 -70.67 3.33
N PRO A 75 -16.25 -71.25 2.24
CA PRO A 75 -16.89 -72.10 1.16
C PRO A 75 -16.26 -73.50 0.80
N GLY A 76 -16.60 -74.17 -0.34
CA GLY A 76 -15.73 -75.21 -0.98
C GLY A 76 -16.22 -76.10 -2.19
N GLY A 77 -15.29 -76.43 -3.12
CA GLY A 77 -15.22 -77.62 -4.05
C GLY A 77 -16.07 -77.70 -5.35
N SER A 78 -15.80 -78.53 -6.39
CA SER A 78 -14.57 -79.17 -6.95
C SER A 78 -14.81 -79.73 -8.39
N GLN A 79 -13.80 -80.27 -9.12
CA GLN A 79 -13.80 -80.57 -10.58
C GLN A 79 -13.97 -82.04 -11.03
N ARG A 80 -14.30 -82.27 -12.33
CA ARG A 80 -13.75 -83.36 -13.21
C ARG A 80 -14.08 -83.19 -14.71
N THR A 81 -13.29 -83.80 -15.60
CA THR A 81 -13.41 -83.75 -17.09
C THR A 81 -13.05 -85.10 -17.76
N PRO A 82 -13.61 -85.41 -18.96
CA PRO A 82 -13.17 -86.52 -19.82
C PRO A 82 -12.62 -86.09 -21.21
N VAL A 83 -12.22 -87.08 -22.01
CA VAL A 83 -11.41 -86.97 -23.26
C VAL A 83 -12.21 -86.54 -24.50
N ALA A 84 -11.54 -85.90 -25.47
CA ALA A 84 -12.15 -85.32 -26.67
C ALA A 84 -12.36 -86.30 -27.85
N PRO A 85 -13.53 -86.29 -28.51
CA PRO A 85 -13.75 -86.87 -29.84
C PRO A 85 -13.38 -85.88 -30.96
N PHE A 86 -13.51 -86.30 -32.23
CA PHE A 86 -13.59 -85.34 -33.35
C PHE A 86 -14.72 -84.33 -33.09
N PRO A 87 -14.52 -83.04 -33.43
CA PRO A 87 -15.40 -81.98 -32.96
C PRO A 87 -16.81 -82.14 -33.55
N PRO A 88 -17.86 -82.35 -32.73
CA PRO A 88 -19.23 -82.32 -33.22
C PRO A 88 -19.58 -80.93 -33.77
N SER A 89 -20.65 -80.83 -34.57
CA SER A 89 -21.16 -79.53 -35.05
C SER A 89 -21.35 -78.53 -33.90
N SER A 90 -21.87 -79.01 -32.76
CA SER A 90 -22.01 -78.24 -31.53
C SER A 90 -20.69 -77.76 -30.92
N LEU A 91 -19.54 -78.40 -31.17
CA LEU A 91 -18.25 -77.87 -30.71
C LEU A 91 -17.82 -76.67 -31.56
N ARG A 92 -18.07 -76.69 -32.88
CA ARG A 92 -17.85 -75.49 -33.73
C ARG A 92 -18.71 -74.32 -33.23
N GLU A 93 -19.96 -74.58 -32.87
CA GLU A 93 -20.89 -73.59 -32.32
C GLU A 93 -20.47 -73.12 -30.91
N GLN A 94 -20.02 -74.02 -30.03
CA GLN A 94 -19.49 -73.69 -28.70
C GLN A 94 -18.19 -72.87 -28.78
N CYS A 95 -17.26 -73.20 -29.68
CA CYS A 95 -16.05 -72.43 -29.90
C CYS A 95 -16.34 -71.06 -30.52
N ALA A 96 -17.33 -70.96 -31.43
CA ALA A 96 -17.80 -69.69 -31.96
C ALA A 96 -18.44 -68.84 -30.84
N GLY A 97 -19.34 -69.42 -30.04
CA GLY A 97 -19.98 -68.76 -28.90
C GLY A 97 -18.98 -68.30 -27.83
N ALA A 98 -18.00 -69.13 -27.48
CA ALA A 98 -16.92 -68.78 -26.56
C ALA A 98 -16.04 -67.64 -27.11
N SER A 99 -15.73 -67.67 -28.41
CA SER A 99 -14.98 -66.59 -29.07
C SER A 99 -15.78 -65.28 -29.10
N VAL A 100 -17.09 -65.34 -29.41
CA VAL A 100 -18.00 -64.19 -29.35
C VAL A 100 -18.11 -63.64 -27.93
N ALA A 101 -18.17 -64.49 -26.90
CA ALA A 101 -18.19 -64.05 -25.50
C ALA A 101 -16.89 -63.34 -25.09
N VAL A 102 -15.73 -63.90 -25.42
CA VAL A 102 -14.41 -63.27 -25.16
C VAL A 102 -14.29 -61.93 -25.92
N VAL A 103 -14.77 -61.87 -27.16
CA VAL A 103 -14.82 -60.63 -27.95
C VAL A 103 -15.77 -59.60 -27.33
N ALA A 104 -16.97 -60.00 -26.90
CA ALA A 104 -17.93 -59.10 -26.26
C ALA A 104 -17.40 -58.52 -24.94
N ASP A 105 -16.77 -59.35 -24.11
CA ASP A 105 -16.12 -58.93 -22.87
C ASP A 105 -14.93 -57.99 -23.11
N TYR A 106 -14.12 -58.28 -24.14
CA TYR A 106 -13.04 -57.39 -24.58
C TYR A 106 -13.59 -56.03 -25.04
N MET A 107 -14.62 -56.02 -25.89
CA MET A 107 -15.27 -54.82 -26.41
C MET A 107 -15.95 -54.00 -25.30
N ARG A 108 -16.51 -54.64 -24.26
CA ARG A 108 -17.03 -53.97 -23.06
C ARG A 108 -15.91 -53.24 -22.31
N ARG A 109 -14.80 -53.93 -22.04
CA ARG A 109 -13.61 -53.35 -21.38
C ARG A 109 -12.96 -52.23 -22.20
N VAL A 110 -12.97 -52.32 -23.53
CA VAL A 110 -12.48 -51.24 -24.42
C VAL A 110 -13.38 -49.99 -24.32
N ARG A 111 -14.72 -50.15 -24.31
CA ARG A 111 -15.67 -49.04 -24.07
C ARG A 111 -15.47 -48.39 -22.70
N GLU A 112 -15.22 -49.19 -21.66
CA GLU A 112 -14.91 -48.68 -20.32
C GLU A 112 -13.64 -47.81 -20.32
N VAL A 113 -12.56 -48.28 -20.96
CA VAL A 113 -11.30 -47.54 -21.09
C VAL A 113 -11.47 -46.26 -21.93
N GLU A 114 -12.13 -46.34 -23.08
CA GLU A 114 -12.46 -45.20 -23.96
C GLU A 114 -13.19 -44.10 -23.18
N VAL A 115 -14.25 -44.47 -22.44
CA VAL A 115 -15.04 -43.54 -21.62
C VAL A 115 -14.22 -42.97 -20.45
N GLN A 116 -13.35 -43.77 -19.81
CA GLN A 116 -12.45 -43.29 -18.76
C GLN A 116 -11.44 -42.27 -19.29
N LEU A 117 -10.83 -42.52 -20.45
CA LEU A 117 -9.89 -41.61 -21.12
C LEU A 117 -10.57 -40.29 -21.52
N ARG A 118 -11.75 -40.33 -22.14
CA ARG A 118 -12.52 -39.10 -22.47
C ARG A 118 -12.92 -38.31 -21.22
N ARG A 119 -13.41 -38.99 -20.17
CA ARG A 119 -13.69 -38.36 -18.86
C ARG A 119 -12.44 -37.70 -18.28
N GLN A 120 -11.27 -38.30 -18.45
CA GLN A 120 -10.02 -37.72 -17.98
C GLN A 120 -9.56 -36.51 -18.83
N ALA A 121 -9.72 -36.56 -20.15
CA ALA A 121 -9.47 -35.40 -21.03
C ALA A 121 -10.38 -34.21 -20.67
N GLY A 122 -11.64 -34.48 -20.31
CA GLY A 122 -12.56 -33.49 -19.73
C GLY A 122 -11.99 -32.83 -18.47
N ARG A 123 -11.55 -33.63 -17.48
CA ARG A 123 -10.91 -33.13 -16.25
C ARG A 123 -9.65 -32.30 -16.52
N VAL A 124 -8.80 -32.69 -17.47
CA VAL A 124 -7.61 -31.92 -17.89
C VAL A 124 -8.03 -30.57 -18.48
N THR A 125 -9.01 -30.58 -19.38
CA THR A 125 -9.54 -29.38 -20.05
C THR A 125 -10.15 -28.39 -19.04
N GLU A 126 -10.97 -28.89 -18.11
CA GLU A 126 -11.51 -28.11 -17.00
C GLU A 126 -10.41 -27.44 -16.16
N GLU A 127 -9.34 -28.17 -15.83
CA GLU A 127 -8.22 -27.64 -15.07
C GLU A 127 -7.41 -26.59 -15.85
N GLY A 128 -7.34 -26.73 -17.18
CA GLY A 128 -6.87 -25.67 -18.08
C GLY A 128 -7.74 -24.41 -18.00
N VAL A 129 -9.06 -24.53 -18.12
CA VAL A 129 -10.01 -23.40 -17.99
C VAL A 129 -9.93 -22.75 -16.60
N LYS A 130 -9.78 -23.54 -15.53
CA LYS A 130 -9.58 -23.03 -14.16
C LYS A 130 -8.24 -22.30 -14.02
N LEU A 131 -7.17 -22.75 -14.68
CA LEU A 131 -5.86 -22.09 -14.68
C LEU A 131 -5.88 -20.77 -15.48
N GLU A 132 -6.55 -20.75 -16.62
CA GLU A 132 -6.75 -19.56 -17.46
C GLU A 132 -7.48 -18.45 -16.69
N ARG A 133 -8.55 -18.79 -15.95
CA ARG A 133 -9.24 -17.84 -15.07
C ARG A 133 -8.28 -17.19 -14.06
N GLU A 134 -7.41 -17.97 -13.40
CA GLU A 134 -6.39 -17.46 -12.46
C GLU A 134 -5.35 -16.56 -13.18
N ARG A 135 -4.97 -16.86 -14.43
CA ARG A 135 -4.13 -15.95 -15.23
C ARG A 135 -4.80 -14.61 -15.46
N GLY A 136 -6.07 -14.62 -15.86
CA GLY A 136 -6.88 -13.41 -15.98
C GLY A 136 -6.98 -12.60 -14.66
N HIS A 137 -6.95 -13.24 -13.49
CA HIS A 137 -6.85 -12.54 -12.19
C HIS A 137 -5.47 -11.90 -11.97
N LEU A 138 -4.38 -12.62 -12.26
CA LEU A 138 -3.01 -12.10 -12.11
C LEU A 138 -2.70 -10.95 -13.09
N GLU A 139 -3.17 -11.02 -14.34
CA GLU A 139 -3.02 -9.93 -15.32
C GLU A 139 -3.79 -8.66 -14.91
N ARG A 140 -4.98 -8.80 -14.32
CA ARG A 140 -5.73 -7.68 -13.73
C ARG A 140 -4.97 -7.09 -12.53
N MET A 141 -4.33 -7.93 -11.71
CA MET A 141 -3.49 -7.47 -10.60
C MET A 141 -2.25 -6.71 -11.08
N LEU A 142 -1.55 -7.20 -12.10
CA LEU A 142 -0.42 -6.51 -12.72
C LEU A 142 -0.82 -5.14 -13.29
N ARG A 143 -1.97 -5.04 -13.98
CA ARG A 143 -2.54 -3.76 -14.45
C ARG A 143 -2.88 -2.81 -13.29
N SER A 144 -3.47 -3.34 -12.21
CA SER A 144 -3.78 -2.59 -11.00
C SER A 144 -2.52 -2.04 -10.32
N LEU A 145 -1.46 -2.85 -10.18
CA LEU A 145 -0.19 -2.44 -9.59
C LEU A 145 0.53 -1.39 -10.45
N ARG A 146 0.63 -1.60 -11.77
CA ARG A 146 1.23 -0.64 -12.72
C ARG A 146 0.56 0.73 -12.62
N THR A 147 -0.78 0.79 -12.67
CA THR A 147 -1.49 2.08 -12.55
C THR A 147 -1.32 2.74 -11.17
N ASN A 148 -1.20 1.98 -10.07
CA ASN A 148 -0.90 2.55 -8.75
C ASN A 148 0.51 3.12 -8.66
N LEU A 149 1.51 2.45 -9.26
CA LEU A 149 2.87 2.98 -9.36
C LEU A 149 2.87 4.28 -10.17
N THR A 150 2.21 4.34 -11.33
CA THR A 150 2.10 5.58 -12.13
C THR A 150 1.38 6.72 -11.39
N ILE A 151 0.32 6.44 -10.62
CA ILE A 151 -0.36 7.47 -9.81
C ILE A 151 0.54 7.96 -8.67
N ASN A 152 1.28 7.07 -8.02
CA ASN A 152 2.21 7.45 -6.95
C ASN A 152 3.41 8.25 -7.50
N GLN A 153 3.97 7.84 -8.66
CA GLN A 153 5.01 8.58 -9.37
C GLN A 153 4.54 10.01 -9.73
N LYS A 154 3.38 10.14 -10.39
CA LYS A 154 2.77 11.45 -10.70
C LYS A 154 2.44 12.27 -9.43
N SER A 155 2.18 11.60 -8.31
CA SER A 155 1.96 12.22 -7.02
C SER A 155 3.24 12.71 -6.34
N SER A 156 4.40 12.12 -6.61
CA SER A 156 5.72 12.65 -6.21
C SER A 156 6.19 13.75 -7.18
N GLU A 157 6.05 13.57 -8.49
CA GLU A 157 6.37 14.57 -9.52
C GLU A 157 5.51 15.84 -9.40
N GLY A 158 4.25 15.70 -9.00
CA GLY A 158 3.41 16.86 -8.65
C GLY A 158 3.94 17.62 -7.44
N ARG A 159 4.62 16.95 -6.50
CA ARG A 159 5.14 17.52 -5.25
C ARG A 159 6.57 18.07 -5.36
N THR A 160 7.36 17.75 -6.38
CA THR A 160 8.64 18.43 -6.64
C THR A 160 8.44 19.91 -6.96
N ARG A 161 7.26 20.29 -7.49
CA ARG A 161 6.85 21.66 -7.81
C ARG A 161 6.55 22.54 -6.58
N ARG A 162 6.75 22.01 -5.37
CA ARG A 162 6.62 22.75 -4.10
C ARG A 162 7.85 23.67 -3.95
N PRO A 163 7.68 24.97 -3.62
CA PRO A 163 8.82 25.88 -3.41
C PRO A 163 9.85 25.31 -2.43
N SER A 164 11.13 25.50 -2.76
CA SER A 164 12.19 24.54 -2.42
C SER A 164 12.77 24.67 -1.02
N THR A 165 12.93 23.53 -0.35
CA THR A 165 14.21 23.22 0.32
C THR A 165 14.40 21.70 0.35
N THR A 166 15.30 21.21 -0.51
CA THR A 166 15.82 19.83 -0.63
C THR A 166 14.83 18.64 -0.78
N GLU A 167 15.03 17.94 -1.90
CA GLU A 167 15.02 16.48 -2.13
C GLU A 167 13.76 15.62 -1.89
N THR A 168 13.48 14.77 -2.87
CA THR A 168 12.37 13.81 -2.90
C THR A 168 12.86 12.36 -2.81
N ALA A 169 12.43 11.65 -1.78
CA ALA A 169 12.59 10.20 -1.71
C ALA A 169 11.76 9.49 -2.80
N SER A 170 12.41 8.63 -3.60
CA SER A 170 11.77 7.80 -4.61
C SER A 170 11.06 6.60 -3.96
N LEU A 171 9.77 6.41 -4.23
CA LEU A 171 8.99 5.25 -3.77
C LEU A 171 9.10 4.07 -4.75
N HIS A 172 10.28 3.47 -4.83
CA HIS A 172 10.51 2.24 -5.59
C HIS A 172 9.89 1.02 -4.88
N ASN A 173 9.14 0.20 -5.62
CA ASN A 173 8.52 -1.05 -5.17
C ASN A 173 8.36 -2.04 -6.35
N THR A 174 9.48 -2.32 -7.04
CA THR A 174 9.53 -3.12 -8.28
C THR A 174 9.36 -4.63 -8.05
N GLU A 175 9.92 -5.18 -6.96
CA GLU A 175 10.04 -6.62 -6.69
C GLU A 175 8.73 -7.42 -6.85
N ASN A 176 7.57 -6.81 -6.53
CA ASN A 176 6.28 -7.47 -6.63
C ASN A 176 5.81 -7.68 -8.08
N ALA A 177 6.21 -6.82 -9.02
CA ALA A 177 5.83 -6.94 -10.42
C ALA A 177 6.53 -8.13 -11.11
N GLU A 178 7.81 -8.35 -10.78
CA GLU A 178 8.63 -9.45 -11.31
C GLU A 178 8.10 -10.82 -10.90
N ILE A 179 7.74 -11.00 -9.62
CA ILE A 179 7.21 -12.26 -9.09
C ILE A 179 5.88 -12.62 -9.77
N LEU A 180 5.01 -11.63 -9.99
CA LEU A 180 3.72 -11.84 -10.67
C LEU A 180 3.91 -12.11 -12.17
N LEU A 181 4.88 -11.46 -12.83
CA LEU A 181 5.21 -11.73 -14.24
C LEU A 181 5.79 -13.15 -14.44
N TYR A 182 6.68 -13.59 -13.54
CA TYR A 182 7.16 -14.98 -13.52
C TYR A 182 6.02 -16.00 -13.37
N LEU A 183 5.03 -15.72 -12.52
CA LEU A 183 3.85 -16.57 -12.39
C LEU A 183 2.99 -16.59 -13.66
N VAL A 184 2.85 -15.47 -14.38
CA VAL A 184 2.15 -15.41 -15.67
C VAL A 184 2.80 -16.32 -16.71
N LEU A 185 4.13 -16.22 -16.90
CA LEU A 185 4.88 -17.11 -17.79
C LEU A 185 4.72 -18.58 -17.37
N LYS A 186 4.84 -18.87 -16.07
CA LYS A 186 4.69 -20.24 -15.55
C LYS A 186 3.30 -20.85 -15.77
N MET A 187 2.24 -20.04 -15.92
CA MET A 187 0.92 -20.54 -16.30
C MET A 187 0.78 -20.81 -17.79
N LEU A 188 1.41 -20.03 -18.66
CA LEU A 188 1.34 -20.22 -20.13
C LEU A 188 1.92 -21.58 -20.51
N ASN A 189 3.18 -21.84 -20.15
CA ASN A 189 3.85 -23.14 -20.31
C ASN A 189 3.07 -24.31 -19.67
N ARG A 190 2.17 -24.02 -18.72
CA ARG A 190 1.34 -25.04 -18.05
C ARG A 190 -0.01 -25.26 -18.73
N GLY A 191 -0.61 -24.22 -19.32
CA GLY A 191 -1.78 -24.34 -20.17
C GLY A 191 -1.48 -25.16 -21.42
N GLU A 192 -0.34 -24.89 -22.07
CA GLU A 192 0.19 -25.66 -23.19
C GLU A 192 0.33 -27.15 -22.82
N ALA A 193 1.01 -27.45 -21.71
CA ALA A 193 1.19 -28.82 -21.22
C ALA A 193 -0.14 -29.52 -20.83
N LEU A 194 -1.17 -28.79 -20.39
CA LEU A 194 -2.49 -29.38 -20.18
C LEU A 194 -3.19 -29.66 -21.52
N GLY A 195 -3.08 -28.76 -22.50
CA GLY A 195 -3.60 -28.95 -23.86
C GLY A 195 -3.00 -30.17 -24.56
N GLU A 196 -1.67 -30.32 -24.55
CA GLU A 196 -0.96 -31.52 -25.03
C GLU A 196 -1.52 -32.81 -24.41
N SER A 197 -1.65 -32.82 -23.07
CA SER A 197 -2.08 -33.99 -22.33
C SER A 197 -3.54 -34.35 -22.60
N SER A 198 -4.40 -33.35 -22.86
CA SER A 198 -5.78 -33.59 -23.29
C SER A 198 -5.86 -34.14 -24.71
N ARG A 199 -4.99 -33.71 -25.63
CA ARG A 199 -4.90 -34.31 -26.98
C ARG A 199 -4.50 -35.77 -26.87
N GLN A 200 -3.39 -36.08 -26.20
CA GLN A 200 -2.89 -37.46 -26.03
C GLN A 200 -3.94 -38.43 -25.46
N LEU A 201 -4.78 -37.98 -24.53
CA LEU A 201 -5.89 -38.78 -23.99
C LEU A 201 -7.03 -38.99 -25.00
N LEU A 202 -7.35 -37.97 -25.81
CA LEU A 202 -8.35 -38.05 -26.87
C LEU A 202 -7.84 -38.91 -28.05
N ASP A 203 -6.55 -38.83 -28.37
CA ASP A 203 -5.89 -39.64 -29.39
C ASP A 203 -5.98 -41.13 -28.99
N CYS A 204 -5.53 -41.48 -27.77
CA CYS A 204 -5.68 -42.84 -27.21
C CYS A 204 -7.15 -43.30 -27.18
N ALA A 205 -8.08 -42.43 -26.78
CA ALA A 205 -9.51 -42.75 -26.79
C ALA A 205 -10.08 -42.96 -28.20
N SER A 206 -9.58 -42.24 -29.21
CA SER A 206 -9.99 -42.39 -30.61
C SER A 206 -9.50 -43.71 -31.21
N GLU A 207 -8.29 -44.16 -30.85
CA GLU A 207 -7.84 -45.51 -31.23
C GLU A 207 -8.67 -46.60 -30.58
N ARG A 208 -8.97 -46.45 -29.28
CA ARG A 208 -9.83 -47.42 -28.57
C ARG A 208 -11.25 -47.43 -29.16
N ALA A 209 -11.76 -46.29 -29.61
CA ALA A 209 -13.02 -46.21 -30.36
C ALA A 209 -12.96 -46.98 -31.68
N ARG A 210 -11.89 -46.82 -32.48
CA ARG A 210 -11.71 -47.56 -33.75
C ARG A 210 -11.69 -49.08 -33.57
N VAL A 211 -11.14 -49.59 -32.44
CA VAL A 211 -11.20 -51.02 -32.12
C VAL A 211 -12.66 -51.51 -31.99
N LEU A 212 -13.59 -50.65 -31.59
CA LEU A 212 -15.02 -50.97 -31.50
C LEU A 212 -15.75 -50.98 -32.86
N GLU A 213 -15.13 -50.44 -33.92
CA GLU A 213 -15.69 -50.36 -35.28
C GLU A 213 -15.36 -51.61 -36.11
N LEU A 214 -14.38 -52.42 -35.69
CA LEU A 214 -13.86 -53.57 -36.44
C LEU A 214 -14.75 -54.83 -36.42
N LEU A 215 -15.86 -54.82 -35.67
CA LEU A 215 -16.70 -56.00 -35.41
C LEU A 215 -18.19 -55.65 -35.45
N PRO A 216 -19.05 -56.46 -36.10
CA PRO A 216 -20.50 -56.23 -36.13
C PRO A 216 -21.14 -56.20 -34.74
N LEU A 217 -22.19 -55.38 -34.58
CA LEU A 217 -23.02 -55.27 -33.38
C LEU A 217 -23.98 -56.46 -33.23
N SER A 218 -23.44 -57.68 -33.16
CA SER A 218 -24.19 -58.92 -33.06
C SER A 218 -24.59 -59.27 -31.63
N GLY A 219 -25.88 -59.07 -31.31
CA GLY A 219 -26.57 -59.75 -30.20
C GLY A 219 -26.41 -59.12 -28.82
N SER A 220 -27.52 -58.58 -28.29
CA SER A 220 -27.67 -58.34 -26.86
C SER A 220 -28.02 -59.66 -26.15
N ALA A 221 -27.23 -60.04 -25.13
CA ALA A 221 -27.56 -61.14 -24.22
C ALA A 221 -26.89 -60.95 -22.85
N GLY A 222 -27.66 -61.12 -21.78
CA GLY A 222 -27.15 -61.31 -20.41
C GLY A 222 -26.51 -60.08 -19.74
N GLY A 223 -27.27 -59.38 -18.90
CA GLY A 223 -26.70 -58.50 -17.88
C GLY A 223 -26.18 -59.33 -16.69
N HIS A 224 -24.91 -59.13 -16.32
CA HIS A 224 -24.34 -59.57 -15.04
C HIS A 224 -23.51 -58.43 -14.45
N ASP A 225 -23.81 -58.07 -13.20
CA ASP A 225 -23.16 -56.97 -12.50
C ASP A 225 -21.72 -57.32 -12.11
N SER A 226 -20.78 -56.98 -13.00
CA SER A 226 -19.35 -57.11 -12.73
C SER A 226 -18.84 -55.90 -11.97
N ALA A 227 -18.35 -56.12 -10.74
CA ALA A 227 -17.80 -55.06 -9.89
C ALA A 227 -16.60 -54.35 -10.56
N PRO A 228 -16.34 -53.05 -10.27
CA PRO A 228 -15.30 -52.27 -10.94
C PRO A 228 -13.89 -52.80 -10.65
N GLN A 229 -13.39 -53.65 -11.55
CA GLN A 229 -12.05 -54.24 -11.47
C GLN A 229 -10.96 -53.23 -11.87
N THR A 230 -9.86 -53.20 -11.13
CA THR A 230 -8.65 -52.45 -11.48
C THR A 230 -7.92 -53.09 -12.66
N PHE A 231 -7.58 -52.30 -13.67
CA PHE A 231 -6.81 -52.75 -14.85
C PHE A 231 -5.33 -52.99 -14.50
N ILE A 232 -5.04 -54.13 -13.87
CA ILE A 232 -3.69 -54.49 -13.40
C ILE A 232 -2.75 -54.90 -14.55
N LYS A 233 -3.28 -55.45 -15.67
CA LYS A 233 -2.48 -56.05 -16.74
C LYS A 233 -2.46 -55.24 -18.04
N THR A 234 -1.33 -54.56 -18.30
CA THR A 234 -1.07 -53.81 -19.53
C THR A 234 -0.22 -54.60 -20.52
N ASP A 235 -0.85 -55.52 -21.24
CA ASP A 235 -0.27 -56.17 -22.42
C ASP A 235 -0.54 -55.31 -23.69
N PRO A 236 0.25 -55.40 -24.77
CA PRO A 236 0.03 -54.57 -25.99
C PRO A 236 -1.34 -54.77 -26.67
N ILE A 237 -1.94 -55.96 -26.48
CA ILE A 237 -3.24 -56.36 -27.03
C ILE A 237 -4.37 -56.12 -25.99
N SER A 238 -4.04 -55.70 -24.76
CA SER A 238 -5.02 -55.46 -23.68
C SER A 238 -5.98 -54.31 -24.02
N PRO A 239 -7.25 -54.32 -23.53
CA PRO A 239 -8.14 -53.16 -23.59
C PRO A 239 -7.52 -51.86 -23.07
N PHE A 240 -6.59 -51.98 -22.10
CA PHE A 240 -5.81 -50.88 -21.55
C PHE A 240 -4.34 -51.01 -21.97
N THR A 241 -3.98 -50.34 -23.06
CA THR A 241 -2.60 -50.37 -23.60
C THR A 241 -1.62 -49.65 -22.68
N PRO A 242 -0.30 -49.97 -22.73
CA PRO A 242 0.72 -49.22 -21.98
C PRO A 242 0.74 -47.71 -22.30
N GLU A 243 0.29 -47.32 -23.49
CA GLU A 243 0.17 -45.91 -23.90
C GLU A 243 -1.03 -45.23 -23.23
N CYS A 244 -2.19 -45.90 -23.15
CA CYS A 244 -3.34 -45.43 -22.37
C CYS A 244 -2.96 -45.22 -20.90
N LYS A 245 -2.18 -46.16 -20.32
CA LYS A 245 -1.65 -46.04 -18.96
C LYS A 245 -0.72 -44.83 -18.81
N LYS A 246 0.29 -44.71 -19.67
CA LYS A 246 1.24 -43.58 -19.69
C LYS A 246 0.54 -42.23 -19.86
N ALA A 247 -0.47 -42.14 -20.71
CA ALA A 247 -1.29 -40.94 -20.89
C ALA A 247 -2.11 -40.61 -19.63
N SER A 248 -2.76 -41.61 -19.01
CA SER A 248 -3.54 -41.41 -17.78
C SER A 248 -2.69 -41.03 -16.56
N GLU A 249 -1.54 -41.67 -16.36
CA GLU A 249 -0.62 -41.38 -15.25
C GLU A 249 0.01 -40.00 -15.40
N SER A 250 0.55 -39.68 -16.60
CA SER A 250 1.15 -38.37 -16.87
C SER A 250 0.13 -37.23 -16.84
N SER A 251 -1.11 -37.47 -17.29
CA SER A 251 -2.24 -36.55 -17.14
C SER A 251 -2.57 -36.27 -15.67
N SER A 252 -2.65 -37.30 -14.83
CA SER A 252 -2.95 -37.16 -13.40
C SER A 252 -1.88 -36.32 -12.69
N LEU A 253 -0.61 -36.58 -13.00
CA LEU A 253 0.51 -35.75 -12.55
C LEU A 253 0.46 -34.33 -13.14
N ARG A 254 0.03 -34.16 -14.40
CA ARG A 254 -0.15 -32.84 -15.03
C ARG A 254 -1.28 -32.02 -14.37
N VAL A 255 -2.36 -32.65 -13.93
CA VAL A 255 -3.42 -32.03 -13.11
C VAL A 255 -2.91 -31.64 -11.72
N ASN A 256 -2.31 -32.57 -10.98
CA ASN A 256 -1.93 -32.34 -9.57
C ASN A 256 -0.97 -31.16 -9.39
N GLN A 257 0.06 -31.01 -10.24
CA GLN A 257 0.97 -29.85 -10.13
C GLN A 257 0.33 -28.56 -10.66
N SER A 258 -0.74 -28.63 -11.47
CA SER A 258 -1.54 -27.45 -11.86
C SER A 258 -2.35 -26.93 -10.68
N GLN A 259 -3.01 -27.81 -9.93
CA GLN A 259 -3.75 -27.46 -8.71
C GLN A 259 -2.83 -26.78 -7.68
N LEU A 260 -1.65 -27.37 -7.41
CA LEU A 260 -0.62 -26.78 -6.54
C LEU A 260 -0.14 -25.39 -7.03
N LEU A 261 -0.06 -25.18 -8.35
CA LEU A 261 0.25 -23.88 -8.94
C LEU A 261 -0.90 -22.88 -8.70
N ARG A 262 -2.16 -23.26 -8.95
CA ARG A 262 -3.35 -22.42 -8.69
C ARG A 262 -3.46 -22.00 -7.23
N GLU A 263 -3.23 -22.91 -6.28
CA GLU A 263 -3.17 -22.55 -4.85
C GLU A 263 -2.04 -21.56 -4.54
N THR A 264 -0.84 -21.81 -5.07
CA THR A 264 0.31 -20.92 -4.85
C THR A 264 0.04 -19.52 -5.40
N ILE A 265 -0.58 -19.44 -6.58
CA ILE A 265 -1.08 -18.19 -7.17
C ILE A 265 -2.05 -17.49 -6.23
N ARG A 266 -3.12 -18.17 -5.77
CA ARG A 266 -4.11 -17.60 -4.85
C ARG A 266 -3.47 -17.03 -3.59
N ARG A 267 -2.56 -17.76 -2.96
CA ARG A 267 -1.79 -17.29 -1.78
C ARG A 267 -0.98 -16.02 -2.10
N THR A 268 -0.27 -15.99 -3.23
CA THR A 268 0.50 -14.79 -3.65
C THR A 268 -0.39 -13.60 -4.05
N LEU A 269 -1.54 -13.85 -4.67
CA LEU A 269 -2.50 -12.84 -5.09
C LEU A 269 -3.16 -12.16 -3.88
N THR A 270 -3.60 -12.94 -2.88
CA THR A 270 -4.13 -12.40 -1.61
C THR A 270 -3.07 -11.57 -0.87
N SER A 271 -1.81 -12.04 -0.84
CA SER A 271 -0.67 -11.29 -0.28
C SER A 271 -0.33 -10.01 -1.08
N ALA A 272 -0.52 -10.01 -2.39
CA ALA A 272 -0.35 -8.80 -3.21
C ALA A 272 -1.48 -7.80 -2.95
N ILE A 273 -2.74 -8.25 -2.88
CA ILE A 273 -3.91 -7.41 -2.61
C ILE A 273 -3.82 -6.75 -1.22
N SER A 274 -3.46 -7.50 -0.17
CA SER A 274 -3.37 -6.96 1.18
C SER A 274 -2.25 -5.91 1.30
N ARG A 275 -1.05 -6.20 0.76
CA ARG A 275 0.07 -5.24 0.74
C ARG A 275 -0.22 -4.03 -0.14
N GLN A 276 -0.92 -4.20 -1.28
CA GLN A 276 -1.37 -3.10 -2.13
C GLN A 276 -2.35 -2.17 -1.40
N LYS A 277 -3.36 -2.74 -0.72
CA LYS A 277 -4.31 -1.97 0.11
C LYS A 277 -3.59 -1.22 1.23
N ALA A 278 -2.73 -1.90 1.99
CA ALA A 278 -1.96 -1.30 3.08
C ALA A 278 -1.07 -0.13 2.60
N ALA A 279 -0.34 -0.32 1.49
CA ALA A 279 0.49 0.73 0.90
C ALA A 279 -0.35 1.91 0.36
N HIS A 280 -1.52 1.65 -0.23
CA HIS A 280 -2.43 2.69 -0.70
C HIS A 280 -2.98 3.54 0.45
N CYS A 281 -3.40 2.92 1.57
CA CYS A 281 -3.81 3.64 2.77
C CYS A 281 -2.63 4.46 3.33
N ALA A 282 -1.49 3.83 3.62
CA ALA A 282 -0.33 4.51 4.21
C ALA A 282 0.16 5.73 3.40
N VAL A 283 0.13 5.65 2.06
CA VAL A 283 0.46 6.79 1.18
C VAL A 283 -0.59 7.91 1.26
N ASN A 284 -1.89 7.56 1.29
CA ASN A 284 -2.96 8.56 1.39
C ASN A 284 -3.03 9.19 2.79
N ASP A 285 -2.91 8.41 3.85
CA ASP A 285 -2.93 8.86 5.24
C ASP A 285 -1.73 9.78 5.53
N GLY A 286 -0.55 9.40 5.05
CA GLY A 286 0.65 10.24 5.13
C GLY A 286 0.53 11.54 4.30
N LEU A 287 -0.13 11.50 3.14
CA LEU A 287 -0.42 12.69 2.34
C LEU A 287 -1.41 13.63 3.07
N VAL A 288 -2.52 13.11 3.58
CA VAL A 288 -3.51 13.86 4.36
C VAL A 288 -2.87 14.49 5.60
N LYS A 289 -2.06 13.73 6.34
CA LYS A 289 -1.29 14.23 7.48
C LYS A 289 -0.36 15.38 7.09
N LYS A 290 0.37 15.27 5.96
CA LYS A 290 1.27 16.33 5.47
C LYS A 290 0.53 17.58 4.97
N ILE A 291 -0.70 17.42 4.48
CA ILE A 291 -1.59 18.53 4.14
C ILE A 291 -2.04 19.24 5.43
N ALA A 292 -2.51 18.49 6.44
CA ALA A 292 -2.88 19.05 7.74
C ALA A 292 -1.69 19.79 8.40
N GLU A 293 -0.50 19.18 8.44
CA GLU A 293 0.74 19.85 8.90
C GLU A 293 1.01 21.17 8.16
N THR A 294 0.77 21.21 6.84
CA THR A 294 0.98 22.43 6.02
C THR A 294 -0.07 23.51 6.33
N VAL A 295 -1.34 23.14 6.49
CA VAL A 295 -2.43 24.07 6.82
C VAL A 295 -2.26 24.64 8.24
N THR A 296 -1.90 23.82 9.24
CA THR A 296 -1.62 24.29 10.60
C THR A 296 -0.43 25.24 10.64
N LEU A 297 0.64 24.98 9.86
CA LEU A 297 1.74 25.92 9.73
C LEU A 297 1.31 27.24 9.07
N GLN A 298 0.47 27.20 8.02
CA GLN A 298 -0.08 28.40 7.39
C GLN A 298 -0.94 29.23 8.36
N GLN A 299 -1.76 28.58 9.19
CA GLN A 299 -2.56 29.25 10.23
C GLN A 299 -1.66 29.91 11.29
N ASN A 300 -0.66 29.18 11.81
CA ASN A 300 0.27 29.71 12.81
C ASN A 300 1.12 30.87 12.26
N LEU A 301 1.55 30.82 11.00
CA LEU A 301 2.21 31.94 10.32
C LEU A 301 1.31 33.18 10.16
N ALA A 302 0.02 32.99 9.85
CA ALA A 302 -0.93 34.10 9.78
C ALA A 302 -1.13 34.77 11.15
N LEU A 303 -1.31 33.97 12.21
CA LEU A 303 -1.45 34.46 13.59
C LEU A 303 -0.17 35.16 14.09
N THR A 304 1.01 34.55 13.87
CA THR A 304 2.28 35.14 14.33
C THR A 304 2.68 36.38 13.54
N SER A 305 2.48 36.44 12.21
CA SER A 305 2.73 37.66 11.43
C SER A 305 1.76 38.80 11.78
N ALA A 306 0.53 38.49 12.23
CA ALA A 306 -0.36 39.50 12.81
C ALA A 306 0.16 39.99 14.19
N ALA A 307 0.60 39.06 15.05
CA ALA A 307 1.14 39.40 16.37
C ALA A 307 2.46 40.20 16.29
N THR A 308 3.37 39.86 15.36
CA THR A 308 4.61 40.62 15.12
C THR A 308 4.31 42.03 14.61
N ARG A 309 3.37 42.21 13.66
CA ARG A 309 2.92 43.55 13.24
C ARG A 309 2.33 44.34 14.40
N GLN A 310 1.53 43.71 15.27
CA GLN A 310 1.02 44.38 16.47
C GLN A 310 2.16 44.80 17.42
N ALA A 311 3.21 43.98 17.56
CA ALA A 311 4.40 44.32 18.35
C ALA A 311 5.21 45.46 17.74
N MET A 312 5.39 45.49 16.41
CA MET A 312 6.01 46.60 15.68
C MET A 312 5.28 47.91 15.95
N PHE A 313 3.95 47.96 15.78
CA PHE A 313 3.17 49.18 16.05
C PHE A 313 3.21 49.63 17.52
N ARG A 314 3.41 48.71 18.48
CA ARG A 314 3.65 49.06 19.89
C ARG A 314 5.04 49.67 20.08
N LYS A 315 6.09 49.02 19.55
CA LYS A 315 7.48 49.52 19.64
C LYS A 315 7.68 50.84 18.90
N GLN A 316 7.00 51.08 17.78
CA GLN A 316 7.03 52.38 17.10
C GLN A 316 6.44 53.50 17.96
N ARG A 317 5.34 53.24 18.70
CA ARG A 317 4.76 54.21 19.64
C ARG A 317 5.72 54.48 20.81
N GLU A 318 6.32 53.43 21.35
CA GLU A 318 7.36 53.53 22.40
C GLU A 318 8.55 54.39 21.96
N ILE A 319 9.10 54.15 20.75
CA ILE A 319 10.16 54.97 20.14
C ILE A 319 9.72 56.44 20.01
N ASN A 320 8.49 56.69 19.51
CA ASN A 320 7.98 58.05 19.35
C ASN A 320 7.86 58.78 20.71
N CYS A 321 7.41 58.09 21.76
CA CYS A 321 7.37 58.64 23.12
C CYS A 321 8.78 58.94 23.67
N ILE A 322 9.72 58.00 23.53
CA ILE A 322 11.12 58.21 23.96
C ILE A 322 11.74 59.39 23.20
N ARG A 323 11.49 59.50 21.89
CA ARG A 323 12.00 60.58 21.04
C ARG A 323 11.43 61.95 21.44
N HIS A 324 10.13 62.03 21.77
CA HIS A 324 9.51 63.26 22.29
C HIS A 324 10.11 63.68 23.65
N SER A 325 10.29 62.73 24.58
CA SER A 325 10.91 62.99 25.87
C SER A 325 12.39 63.38 25.75
N HIS A 326 13.14 62.77 24.82
CA HIS A 326 14.55 63.12 24.55
C HIS A 326 14.67 64.53 23.98
N GLY A 327 13.79 64.93 23.03
CA GLY A 327 13.74 66.31 22.53
C GLY A 327 13.42 67.32 23.63
N ARG A 328 12.43 67.05 24.49
CA ARG A 328 12.15 67.90 25.67
C ARG A 328 13.34 68.00 26.63
N ALA A 329 14.11 66.93 26.81
CA ALA A 329 15.29 66.91 27.67
C ALA A 329 16.52 67.61 27.06
N GLN A 330 16.58 67.77 25.73
CA GLN A 330 17.60 68.59 25.07
C GLN A 330 17.30 70.10 25.17
N GLY A 331 16.02 70.48 25.31
CA GLY A 331 15.59 71.88 25.24
C GLY A 331 15.43 72.39 23.81
N PRO A 332 15.20 73.70 23.62
CA PRO A 332 15.05 74.29 22.29
C PRO A 332 16.36 74.23 21.50
N GLU A 333 16.30 73.67 20.29
CA GLU A 333 17.47 73.56 19.39
C GLU A 333 17.78 74.89 18.69
N TYR A 334 16.81 75.82 18.62
CA TYR A 334 16.99 77.16 18.05
C TYR A 334 16.82 78.27 19.09
N SER A 335 17.70 79.28 19.05
CA SER A 335 17.69 80.40 20.02
C SER A 335 16.51 81.36 19.85
N GLY A 336 15.76 81.26 18.75
CA GLY A 336 14.50 81.98 18.53
C GLY A 336 13.28 81.35 19.22
N ASP A 337 13.35 80.09 19.64
CA ASP A 337 12.23 79.40 20.33
C ASP A 337 12.04 79.91 21.77
N LEU A 338 13.04 80.64 22.30
CA LEU A 338 13.03 81.28 23.61
C LEU A 338 12.28 82.62 23.56
N LEU A 339 10.94 82.56 23.55
CA LEU A 339 10.06 83.74 23.61
C LEU A 339 10.27 84.60 24.87
N SER A 340 10.79 84.02 25.96
CA SER A 340 11.18 84.72 27.19
C SER A 340 12.70 84.91 27.26
N ARG A 341 13.12 86.17 27.42
CA ARG A 341 14.53 86.60 27.34
C ARG A 341 15.31 86.30 28.63
N GLU A 342 16.41 85.56 28.51
CA GLU A 342 17.71 86.15 28.88
C GLU A 342 18.86 85.68 27.98
N LYS A 343 19.69 86.63 27.53
CA LYS A 343 20.87 86.31 26.71
C LYS A 343 22.01 85.82 27.60
N LEU A 344 22.39 84.54 27.46
CA LEU A 344 23.52 83.89 28.16
C LEU A 344 24.86 84.67 28.09
N ASN A 345 24.99 85.56 27.11
CA ASN A 345 26.17 86.43 26.95
C ASN A 345 26.26 87.57 27.98
N ARG A 346 25.21 87.86 28.77
CA ARG A 346 25.24 88.88 29.83
C ARG A 346 26.34 88.57 30.87
N PRO A 347 27.11 89.58 31.36
CA PRO A 347 28.13 89.37 32.39
C PRO A 347 27.59 88.69 33.65
N LEU A 348 26.36 89.04 34.07
CA LEU A 348 25.70 88.45 35.23
C LEU A 348 25.55 86.92 35.11
N VAL A 349 25.11 86.43 33.95
CA VAL A 349 24.96 84.98 33.69
C VAL A 349 26.31 84.28 33.70
N LYS A 350 27.37 84.94 33.18
CA LYS A 350 28.75 84.43 33.24
C LYS A 350 29.34 84.40 34.65
N VAL A 351 28.83 85.21 35.59
CA VAL A 351 29.17 85.14 37.01
C VAL A 351 28.45 83.97 37.67
N TYR A 352 27.15 83.78 37.43
CA TYR A 352 26.43 82.60 37.92
C TYR A 352 27.05 81.29 37.42
N GLN A 353 27.36 81.18 36.12
CA GLN A 353 28.05 80.02 35.51
C GLN A 353 29.47 79.74 36.06
N ARG A 354 30.02 80.63 36.89
CA ARG A 354 31.32 80.44 37.56
C ARG A 354 31.18 80.06 39.04
N HIS A 355 29.98 80.14 39.61
CA HIS A 355 29.73 79.64 40.97
C HIS A 355 29.71 78.11 40.96
N PRO A 356 30.36 77.42 41.92
CA PRO A 356 30.24 75.96 42.04
C PRO A 356 28.78 75.48 42.22
N GLY A 357 27.88 76.35 42.72
CA GLY A 357 26.44 76.12 42.74
C GLY A 357 25.75 76.02 41.36
N THR A 358 26.47 76.21 40.24
CA THR A 358 25.98 75.85 38.90
C THR A 358 26.39 74.44 38.44
N GLN A 359 27.11 73.69 39.27
CA GLN A 359 27.10 72.22 39.21
C GLN A 359 25.79 71.67 39.82
N LEU A 360 24.66 72.18 39.33
CA LEU A 360 23.33 71.82 39.80
C LEU A 360 23.11 70.30 39.61
N PRO A 361 22.76 69.55 40.67
CA PRO A 361 22.51 68.11 40.54
C PRO A 361 21.37 67.82 39.55
N GLU A 362 20.42 68.74 39.39
CA GLU A 362 19.36 68.71 38.39
C GLU A 362 19.92 68.73 36.96
N ALA A 363 20.93 69.55 36.68
CA ALA A 363 21.59 69.60 35.37
C ALA A 363 22.38 68.31 35.08
N ALA A 364 23.05 67.75 36.09
CA ALA A 364 23.69 66.44 35.98
C ALA A 364 22.66 65.32 35.74
N GLN A 365 21.52 65.34 36.43
CA GLN A 365 20.41 64.40 36.23
C GLN A 365 19.76 64.54 34.84
N LEU A 366 19.62 65.75 34.30
CA LEU A 366 19.15 65.99 32.93
C LEU A 366 20.11 65.43 31.88
N ILE A 367 21.42 65.63 32.06
CA ILE A 367 22.45 65.03 31.17
C ILE A 367 22.43 63.50 31.25
N GLN A 368 22.35 62.93 32.47
CA GLN A 368 22.30 61.48 32.68
C GLN A 368 21.01 60.84 32.11
N SER A 369 19.86 61.47 32.33
CA SER A 369 18.58 61.00 31.80
C SER A 369 18.46 61.18 30.29
N GLY A 370 18.98 62.27 29.72
CA GLY A 370 19.13 62.44 28.27
C GLY A 370 20.02 61.34 27.65
N ALA A 371 21.13 61.00 28.31
CA ALA A 371 22.00 59.89 27.91
C ALA A 371 21.37 58.50 28.12
N ALA A 372 20.45 58.34 29.07
CA ALA A 372 19.64 57.13 29.24
C ALA A 372 18.59 57.02 28.11
N LEU A 373 17.80 58.06 27.87
CA LEU A 373 16.81 58.13 26.79
C LEU A 373 17.45 57.87 25.42
N ARG A 374 18.63 58.43 25.14
CA ARG A 374 19.38 58.19 23.90
C ARG A 374 19.82 56.73 23.74
N ARG A 375 20.14 56.03 24.83
CA ARG A 375 20.46 54.59 24.82
C ARG A 375 19.19 53.75 24.64
N CYS A 376 18.11 54.08 25.33
CA CYS A 376 16.79 53.43 25.17
C CYS A 376 16.28 53.56 23.73
N LEU A 377 16.35 54.75 23.13
CA LEU A 377 15.95 55.02 21.75
C LEU A 377 16.71 54.11 20.76
N LYS A 378 18.05 54.10 20.81
CA LYS A 378 18.87 53.21 19.97
C LYS A 378 18.57 51.73 20.19
N SER A 379 18.27 51.32 21.42
CA SER A 379 17.89 49.94 21.74
C SER A 379 16.53 49.57 21.14
N SER A 380 15.50 50.41 21.33
CA SER A 380 14.15 50.17 20.82
C SER A 380 14.08 50.24 19.30
N GLU A 381 14.83 51.12 18.65
CA GLU A 381 15.00 51.14 17.18
C GLU A 381 15.68 49.86 16.67
N GLY A 382 16.70 49.38 17.38
CA GLY A 382 17.34 48.07 17.13
C GLY A 382 16.46 46.86 17.46
N GLU A 383 15.39 47.00 18.24
CA GLU A 383 14.35 45.98 18.44
C GLU A 383 13.29 46.03 17.34
N LEU A 384 12.90 47.22 16.90
CA LEU A 384 11.97 47.42 15.78
C LEU A 384 12.51 46.79 14.50
N GLY A 385 13.76 47.07 14.12
CA GLY A 385 14.38 46.47 12.93
C GLY A 385 14.46 44.94 12.98
N LYS A 386 14.61 44.34 14.17
CA LYS A 386 14.54 42.88 14.35
C LYS A 386 13.11 42.36 14.13
N LEU A 387 12.10 43.06 14.66
CA LEU A 387 10.69 42.73 14.46
C LEU A 387 10.30 42.85 12.98
N GLU A 388 10.68 43.93 12.30
CA GLU A 388 10.48 44.17 10.86
C GLU A 388 11.06 43.04 10.00
N HIS A 389 12.35 42.72 10.19
CA HIS A 389 13.00 41.64 9.45
C HIS A 389 12.32 40.28 9.68
N THR A 390 11.91 39.96 10.92
CA THR A 390 11.12 38.73 11.17
C THR A 390 9.70 38.81 10.64
N CYS A 391 9.10 39.99 10.48
CA CYS A 391 7.79 40.13 9.86
C CYS A 391 7.85 39.82 8.36
N LEU A 392 8.88 40.32 7.66
CA LEU A 392 9.12 39.98 6.25
C LEU A 392 9.36 38.47 6.09
N GLN A 393 10.28 37.90 6.89
CA GLN A 393 10.55 36.46 6.86
C GLN A 393 9.29 35.60 7.09
N LEU A 394 8.39 35.99 8.01
CA LEU A 394 7.12 35.29 8.24
C LEU A 394 6.14 35.40 7.07
N LEU A 395 6.15 36.51 6.32
CA LEU A 395 5.31 36.70 5.13
C LEU A 395 5.81 35.84 3.96
N ASP A 396 7.13 35.73 3.78
CA ASP A 396 7.76 34.85 2.80
C ASP A 396 7.48 33.37 3.12
N ASP A 397 7.68 32.95 4.37
CA ASP A 397 7.29 31.62 4.88
C ASP A 397 5.80 31.35 4.60
N LEU A 398 4.92 32.34 4.83
CA LEU A 398 3.47 32.23 4.62
C LEU A 398 3.09 32.08 3.15
N GLN A 399 3.72 32.84 2.26
CA GLN A 399 3.54 32.72 0.80
C GLN A 399 4.05 31.36 0.31
N GLY A 400 5.20 30.89 0.79
CA GLY A 400 5.73 29.55 0.52
C GLY A 400 4.79 28.44 0.97
N LYS A 401 4.20 28.50 2.18
CA LYS A 401 3.21 27.51 2.63
C LYS A 401 1.89 27.58 1.85
N ARG A 402 1.42 28.76 1.44
CA ARG A 402 0.22 28.92 0.58
C ARG A 402 0.41 28.26 -0.78
N ALA A 403 1.52 28.53 -1.46
CA ALA A 403 1.86 27.89 -2.73
C ALA A 403 1.99 26.36 -2.58
N ALA A 404 2.62 25.90 -1.50
CA ALA A 404 2.71 24.48 -1.18
C ALA A 404 1.34 23.81 -0.96
N ALA A 405 0.40 24.48 -0.28
CA ALA A 405 -0.96 23.98 -0.09
C ALA A 405 -1.75 23.89 -1.41
N GLN A 406 -1.55 24.83 -2.34
CA GLN A 406 -2.14 24.77 -3.68
C GLN A 406 -1.61 23.56 -4.49
N VAL A 407 -0.30 23.29 -4.41
CA VAL A 407 0.34 22.11 -5.03
C VAL A 407 -0.21 20.81 -4.45
N ASP A 408 -0.26 20.68 -3.12
CA ASP A 408 -0.82 19.47 -2.49
C ASP A 408 -2.32 19.28 -2.84
N ALA A 409 -3.10 20.36 -2.90
CA ALA A 409 -4.51 20.30 -3.33
C ALA A 409 -4.67 19.87 -4.79
N ALA A 410 -3.78 20.29 -5.69
CA ALA A 410 -3.76 19.81 -7.08
C ALA A 410 -3.43 18.31 -7.16
N VAL A 411 -2.49 17.84 -6.34
CA VAL A 411 -2.15 16.41 -6.23
C VAL A 411 -3.31 15.58 -5.69
N VAL A 412 -4.06 16.08 -4.70
CA VAL A 412 -5.29 15.41 -4.22
C VAL A 412 -6.37 15.35 -5.30
N ARG A 413 -6.61 16.43 -6.06
CA ARG A 413 -7.56 16.43 -7.18
C ARG A 413 -7.15 15.40 -8.25
N MET A 414 -5.87 15.35 -8.62
CA MET A 414 -5.33 14.36 -9.56
C MET A 414 -5.54 12.92 -9.05
N ARG A 415 -5.21 12.63 -7.78
CA ARG A 415 -5.41 11.28 -7.20
C ARG A 415 -6.88 10.87 -7.20
N ARG A 416 -7.82 11.79 -6.86
CA ARG A 416 -9.27 11.53 -6.92
C ARG A 416 -9.71 11.17 -8.35
N GLN A 417 -9.43 12.04 -9.33
CA GLN A 417 -9.77 11.79 -10.75
C GLN A 417 -9.23 10.45 -11.29
N GLN A 418 -8.09 9.96 -10.79
CA GLN A 418 -7.52 8.67 -11.18
C GLN A 418 -8.10 7.48 -10.42
N VAL A 419 -8.77 7.70 -9.27
CA VAL A 419 -9.62 6.71 -8.59
C VAL A 419 -11.00 6.67 -9.26
N ASP A 420 -11.58 7.81 -9.59
CA ASP A 420 -12.88 7.91 -10.28
C ASP A 420 -12.84 7.20 -11.64
N LYS A 421 -11.73 7.34 -12.39
CA LYS A 421 -11.44 6.60 -13.63
C LYS A 421 -11.21 5.09 -13.46
N ARG A 422 -11.11 4.58 -12.23
CA ARG A 422 -11.14 3.13 -11.92
C ARG A 422 -12.53 2.68 -11.47
N ALA A 423 -13.35 3.60 -10.97
CA ALA A 423 -14.69 3.37 -10.45
C ALA A 423 -15.77 3.51 -11.53
N MET A 424 -15.50 3.02 -12.75
CA MET A 424 -16.43 3.07 -13.88
C MET A 424 -16.41 1.75 -14.67
N PRO A 425 -17.54 1.03 -14.79
CA PRO A 425 -18.69 1.01 -13.89
C PRO A 425 -18.98 -0.40 -13.32
N ALA A 426 -19.88 -0.50 -12.33
CA ALA A 426 -20.22 -1.77 -11.69
C ALA A 426 -21.04 -2.76 -12.56
N PHE A 427 -21.34 -2.41 -13.82
CA PHE A 427 -22.08 -3.27 -14.76
C PHE A 427 -21.40 -4.62 -15.08
N LEU A 428 -20.10 -4.77 -14.82
CA LEU A 428 -19.40 -6.06 -14.92
C LEU A 428 -19.48 -6.93 -13.66
N GLN A 429 -20.29 -6.55 -12.66
CA GLN A 429 -20.55 -7.34 -11.46
C GLN A 429 -21.90 -8.09 -11.51
N GLN A 430 -22.75 -7.79 -12.50
CA GLN A 430 -23.92 -8.59 -12.86
C GLN A 430 -23.58 -9.55 -14.02
N GLY A 431 -22.98 -10.68 -13.66
CA GLY A 431 -22.60 -11.77 -14.58
C GLY A 431 -22.25 -13.07 -13.86
N ALA A 432 -22.87 -13.26 -12.68
CA ALA A 432 -22.60 -14.36 -11.75
C ALA A 432 -23.85 -14.63 -10.89
N LEU A 433 -24.98 -14.86 -11.55
CA LEU A 433 -26.10 -15.68 -11.10
C LEU A 433 -26.33 -16.72 -12.21
#